data_AF-A0A9P5RXJ0-F1
#
_entry.id   AF-A0A9P5RXJ0-F1
#
_cell.length_a   1.000
_cell.length_b   1.000
_cell.length_c   1.000
_cell.angle_alpha   90.00
_cell.angle_beta   90.00
_cell.angle_gamma   90.00
#
_symmetry.space_group_name_H-M   'P 1'
#
loop_
_entity.id
_entity.type
_entity.pdbx_description
1 polymer ?
#
loop_
_entity_poly.entity_id
_entity_poly.type
_entity_poly.pdbx_seq_one_letter_code
_entity_poly.pdbx_strand_id
1 'polypeptide(L)'
;MSLPDYMTDRNAVLNDQGVNWRGGKAPNYTKPNALFEAERTQVHPSDSLEFLVENLVKNWEKEASFKTEAVDWRTIDHKVYKFSTNGGSWQSVEDMLRVGTYNALLGETQYYSSKNSGFEESHLTFKQSLRGGFAWECLKVYSGPPVVAFKWRHW
;
A
#
# COMPACT_ATOMS: atom_id res chain seq x y z
N MET A 1 22.46 8.92 9.90
CA MET A 1 21.04 8.60 10.23
C MET A 1 20.77 7.20 9.76
N SER A 2 20.16 6.35 10.59
CA SER A 2 19.65 5.05 10.17
C SER A 2 18.39 5.24 9.32
N LEU A 3 18.17 4.35 8.35
CA LEU A 3 16.91 4.32 7.62
C LEU A 3 15.75 4.00 8.57
N PRO A 4 14.53 4.51 8.32
CA PRO A 4 13.34 4.03 9.00
C PRO A 4 13.16 2.52 8.78
N ASP A 5 12.68 1.83 9.81
CA ASP A 5 12.39 0.39 9.80
C ASP A 5 11.43 -0.04 8.68
N TYR A 6 10.43 0.78 8.33
CA TYR A 6 9.50 0.51 7.23
C TYR A 6 10.15 0.50 5.84
N MET A 7 11.41 0.94 5.73
CA MET A 7 12.20 0.80 4.50
C MET A 7 12.91 -0.56 4.43
N THR A 8 13.09 -1.24 5.56
CA THR A 8 13.90 -2.47 5.64
C THR A 8 13.11 -3.71 6.08
N ASP A 9 11.91 -3.52 6.64
CA ASP A 9 10.99 -4.59 6.99
C ASP A 9 9.61 -4.32 6.36
N ARG A 10 9.17 -5.23 5.50
CA ARG A 10 7.86 -5.18 4.81
C ARG A 10 6.64 -5.18 5.74
N ASN A 11 6.82 -5.59 7.00
CA ASN A 11 5.76 -5.69 8.01
C ASN A 11 5.94 -4.69 9.16
N ALA A 12 6.88 -3.75 9.05
CA ALA A 12 7.24 -2.84 10.14
C ALA A 12 6.02 -2.15 10.76
N VAL A 13 5.09 -1.64 9.94
CA VAL A 13 3.90 -0.91 10.42
C VAL A 13 2.89 -1.79 11.14
N LEU A 14 2.92 -3.11 10.96
CA LEU A 14 2.02 -4.04 11.67
C LEU A 14 2.35 -4.15 13.16
N ASN A 15 3.53 -3.69 13.57
CA ASN A 15 3.99 -3.68 14.95
C ASN A 15 3.66 -2.37 15.67
N ASP A 16 3.08 -1.38 14.98
CA ASP A 16 2.79 -0.08 15.55
C ASP A 16 1.77 -0.20 16.70
N GLN A 17 2.04 0.51 17.81
CA GLN A 17 1.25 0.47 19.03
C GLN A 17 0.39 1.73 19.16
N GLY A 18 -0.76 1.63 19.82
CA GLY A 18 -1.65 2.78 20.04
C GLY A 18 -2.38 3.28 18.78
N VAL A 19 -2.28 2.53 17.67
CA VAL A 19 -2.91 2.85 16.39
C VAL A 19 -4.35 2.35 16.34
N ASN A 20 -5.23 3.16 15.76
CA ASN A 20 -6.60 2.75 15.44
C ASN A 20 -6.63 1.97 14.14
N TRP A 21 -6.79 0.64 14.28
CA TRP A 21 -6.91 -0.25 13.14
C TRP A 21 -8.37 -0.41 12.71
N ARG A 22 -8.60 -0.31 11.41
CA ARG A 22 -9.83 -0.74 10.75
C ARG A 22 -10.03 -2.24 11.02
N GLY A 23 -11.16 -2.59 11.65
CA GLY A 23 -11.41 -3.95 12.16
C GLY A 23 -10.86 -4.23 13.55
N GLY A 24 -10.35 -3.22 14.27
CA GLY A 24 -10.00 -3.25 15.68
C GLY A 24 -8.65 -3.90 16.02
N LYS A 25 -7.90 -4.41 15.03
CA LYS A 25 -6.57 -5.00 15.21
C LYS A 25 -5.74 -4.94 13.94
N ALA A 26 -4.41 -5.07 14.09
CA ALA A 26 -3.50 -5.16 12.96
C ALA A 26 -3.89 -6.31 12.00
N PRO A 27 -3.82 -6.08 10.67
CA PRO A 27 -4.17 -7.09 9.69
C PRO A 27 -3.14 -8.22 9.64
N ASN A 28 -3.60 -9.43 9.34
CA ASN A 28 -2.73 -10.60 9.18
C ASN A 28 -2.26 -10.75 7.72
N TYR A 29 -0.97 -10.52 7.49
CA TYR A 29 -0.32 -10.64 6.16
C TYR A 29 0.42 -11.96 5.94
N THR A 30 0.25 -12.98 6.79
CA THR A 30 0.92 -14.29 6.62
C THR A 30 0.63 -14.92 5.25
N LYS A 31 -0.62 -14.91 4.79
CA LYS A 31 -0.99 -15.48 3.48
C LYS A 31 -0.44 -14.68 2.30
N PRO A 32 -0.66 -13.36 2.18
CA PRO A 32 -0.03 -12.55 1.13
C PRO A 32 1.50 -12.64 1.11
N ASN A 33 2.15 -12.70 2.28
CA ASN A 33 3.60 -12.83 2.37
C ASN A 33 4.08 -14.22 1.86
N ALA A 34 3.38 -15.30 2.22
CA ALA A 34 3.70 -16.63 1.70
C ALA A 34 3.51 -16.71 0.17
N LEU A 35 2.43 -16.11 -0.36
CA LEU A 35 2.18 -16.00 -1.79
C LEU A 35 3.29 -15.22 -2.50
N PHE A 36 3.68 -14.06 -1.94
CA PHE A 36 4.78 -13.26 -2.46
C PHE A 36 6.09 -14.04 -2.50
N GLU A 37 6.46 -14.73 -1.42
CA GLU A 37 7.70 -15.51 -1.37
C GLU A 37 7.70 -16.68 -2.37
N ALA A 38 6.55 -17.30 -2.59
CA ALA A 38 6.40 -18.42 -3.51
C ALA A 38 6.50 -17.99 -4.99
N GLU A 39 6.02 -16.78 -5.34
CA GLU A 39 5.80 -16.39 -6.75
C GLU A 39 6.62 -15.19 -7.21
N ARG A 40 7.36 -14.53 -6.32
CA ARG A 40 8.28 -13.45 -6.70
C ARG A 40 9.29 -13.94 -7.73
N THR A 41 9.65 -13.04 -8.64
CA THR A 41 10.67 -13.25 -9.67
C THR A 41 11.97 -12.52 -9.36
N GLN A 42 11.91 -11.50 -8.51
CA GLN A 42 13.04 -10.66 -8.13
C GLN A 42 13.45 -10.96 -6.68
N VAL A 43 14.77 -11.08 -6.48
CA VAL A 43 15.39 -11.12 -5.16
C VAL A 43 16.35 -9.94 -5.08
N HIS A 44 15.90 -8.87 -4.42
CA HIS A 44 16.66 -7.63 -4.31
C HIS A 44 17.71 -7.73 -3.19
N PRO A 45 18.95 -7.25 -3.40
CA PRO A 45 19.91 -7.05 -2.32
C PRO A 45 19.34 -6.14 -1.21
N SER A 46 19.63 -6.42 0.05
CA SER A 46 19.05 -5.70 1.20
C SER A 46 19.43 -4.22 1.29
N ASP A 47 20.43 -3.79 0.56
CA ASP A 47 20.91 -2.41 0.43
C ASP A 47 20.50 -1.76 -0.91
N SER A 48 19.76 -2.46 -1.77
CA SER A 48 19.33 -1.94 -3.07
C SER A 48 18.12 -1.01 -2.93
N LEU A 49 17.98 -0.09 -3.89
CA LEU A 49 16.84 0.82 -3.91
C LEU A 49 15.52 0.08 -4.17
N GLU A 50 15.52 -0.98 -4.97
CA GLU A 50 14.36 -1.84 -5.18
C GLU A 50 13.85 -2.46 -3.87
N PHE A 51 14.76 -2.95 -3.02
CA PHE A 51 14.41 -3.48 -1.71
C PHE A 51 13.75 -2.41 -0.82
N LEU A 52 14.33 -1.22 -0.78
CA LEU A 52 13.83 -0.09 -0.01
C LEU A 52 12.46 0.39 -0.51
N VAL A 53 12.29 0.53 -1.82
CA VAL A 53 11.02 0.94 -2.46
C VAL A 53 9.94 -0.11 -2.25
N GLU A 54 10.30 -1.40 -2.35
CA GLU A 54 9.33 -2.47 -2.15
C GLU A 54 8.78 -2.50 -0.74
N ASN A 55 9.64 -2.36 0.27
CA ASN A 55 9.19 -2.30 1.66
C ASN A 55 8.38 -1.03 1.93
N LEU A 56 8.78 0.12 1.38
CA LEU A 56 8.04 1.38 1.53
C LEU A 56 6.60 1.24 1.00
N VAL A 57 6.43 0.78 -0.24
CA VAL A 57 5.11 0.64 -0.87
C VAL A 57 4.25 -0.41 -0.14
N LYS A 58 4.85 -1.55 0.26
CA LYS A 58 4.16 -2.59 1.03
C LYS A 58 3.70 -2.10 2.39
N ASN A 59 4.45 -1.24 3.07
CA ASN A 59 4.02 -0.65 4.33
C ASN A 59 2.97 0.44 4.10
N TRP A 60 3.17 1.32 3.12
CA TRP A 60 2.21 2.36 2.76
C TRP A 60 0.82 1.79 2.46
N GLU A 61 0.73 0.70 1.70
CA GLU A 61 -0.55 0.06 1.38
C GLU A 61 -1.26 -0.44 2.65
N LYS A 62 -0.52 -1.06 3.60
CA LYS A 62 -1.08 -1.51 4.88
C LYS A 62 -1.65 -0.34 5.69
N GLU A 63 -0.92 0.77 5.73
CA GLU A 63 -1.39 1.99 6.39
C GLU A 63 -2.65 2.52 5.71
N ALA A 64 -2.62 2.64 4.39
CA ALA A 64 -3.76 3.12 3.60
C ALA A 64 -5.03 2.28 3.76
N SER A 65 -4.86 0.97 3.79
CA SER A 65 -5.97 0.03 3.85
C SER A 65 -6.49 -0.22 5.27
N PHE A 66 -5.70 0.02 6.31
CA PHE A 66 -6.07 -0.40 7.67
C PHE A 66 -5.92 0.65 8.77
N LYS A 67 -5.15 1.73 8.60
CA LYS A 67 -5.09 2.78 9.63
C LYS A 67 -6.18 3.81 9.37
N THR A 68 -6.91 4.22 10.40
CA THR A 68 -8.04 5.15 10.26
C THR A 68 -7.69 6.61 10.50
N GLU A 69 -6.52 6.88 11.08
CA GLU A 69 -6.06 8.23 11.39
C GLU A 69 -4.85 8.60 10.53
N ALA A 70 -4.89 9.80 9.95
CA ALA A 70 -3.81 10.29 9.10
C ALA A 70 -2.48 10.36 9.85
N VAL A 71 -2.51 10.76 11.14
CA VAL A 71 -1.31 10.89 11.98
C VAL A 71 -0.55 9.57 12.17
N ASP A 72 -1.23 8.44 12.01
CA ASP A 72 -0.60 7.13 12.18
C ASP A 72 0.15 6.66 10.92
N TRP A 73 0.06 7.36 9.79
CA TRP A 73 0.72 6.98 8.53
C TRP A 73 2.16 7.49 8.47
N ARG A 74 3.11 6.67 8.88
CA ARG A 74 4.53 7.09 8.98
C ARG A 74 5.33 6.94 7.68
N THR A 75 4.75 6.33 6.65
CA THR A 75 5.38 6.16 5.33
C THR A 75 5.26 7.38 4.42
N ILE A 76 4.61 8.46 4.89
CA ILE A 76 4.35 9.67 4.11
C ILE A 76 4.85 10.92 4.84
N ASP A 77 5.08 12.01 4.09
CA ASP A 77 5.20 13.35 4.67
C ASP A 77 3.82 14.03 4.67
N HIS A 78 3.19 14.13 5.83
CA HIS A 78 1.85 14.70 5.98
C HIS A 78 1.70 16.14 5.45
N LYS A 79 2.79 16.91 5.35
CA LYS A 79 2.71 18.30 4.87
C LYS A 79 2.56 18.40 3.36
N VAL A 80 3.10 17.42 2.62
CA VAL A 80 3.22 17.49 1.16
C VAL A 80 2.66 16.27 0.44
N TYR A 81 2.15 15.28 1.18
CA TYR A 81 1.60 14.06 0.60
C TYR A 81 0.45 14.35 -0.36
N LYS A 82 0.59 13.80 -1.57
CA LYS A 82 -0.44 13.80 -2.61
C LYS A 82 -0.38 12.49 -3.37
N PHE A 83 -1.54 11.92 -3.67
CA PHE A 83 -1.68 10.67 -4.39
C PHE A 83 -2.50 10.86 -5.67
N SER A 84 -2.09 10.28 -6.79
CA SER A 84 -2.85 10.29 -8.05
C SER A 84 -2.55 9.02 -8.85
N THR A 85 -3.55 8.56 -9.58
CA THR A 85 -3.54 7.35 -10.40
C THR A 85 -4.12 7.68 -11.77
N ASN A 86 -3.53 7.11 -12.82
CA ASN A 86 -4.01 7.23 -14.21
C ASN A 86 -4.27 8.68 -14.69
N GLY A 87 -3.51 9.65 -14.19
CA GLY A 87 -3.68 11.08 -14.52
C GLY A 87 -4.90 11.75 -13.87
N GLY A 88 -5.51 11.11 -12.86
CA GLY A 88 -6.62 11.67 -12.11
C GLY A 88 -6.22 12.80 -11.16
N SER A 89 -7.22 13.41 -10.52
CA SER A 89 -7.02 14.47 -9.54
C SER A 89 -6.16 14.00 -8.35
N TRP A 90 -5.33 14.91 -7.84
CA TRP A 90 -4.56 14.68 -6.63
C TRP A 90 -5.48 14.54 -5.40
N GLN A 91 -5.18 13.54 -4.57
CA GLN A 91 -5.88 13.25 -3.32
C GLN A 91 -4.94 13.47 -2.13
N SER A 92 -5.46 14.08 -1.06
CA SER A 92 -4.75 14.15 0.23
C SER A 92 -4.85 12.83 0.99
N VAL A 93 -4.21 12.73 2.16
CA VAL A 93 -4.36 11.57 3.05
C VAL A 93 -5.79 11.47 3.60
N GLU A 94 -6.44 12.60 3.89
CA GLU A 94 -7.83 12.67 4.33
C GLU A 94 -8.79 12.20 3.22
N ASP A 95 -8.52 12.55 1.96
CA ASP A 95 -9.28 12.01 0.83
C ASP A 95 -9.11 10.50 0.71
N MET A 96 -7.88 9.99 0.84
CA MET A 96 -7.59 8.56 0.81
C MET A 96 -8.31 7.80 1.93
N LEU A 97 -8.35 8.35 3.14
CA LEU A 97 -9.07 7.76 4.29
C LEU A 97 -10.58 7.69 4.04
N ARG A 98 -11.15 8.71 3.39
CA ARG A 98 -12.58 8.81 3.07
C ARG A 98 -12.99 7.91 1.91
N VAL A 99 -12.20 7.88 0.84
CA VAL A 99 -12.52 7.18 -0.42
C VAL A 99 -12.13 5.70 -0.33
N GLY A 100 -10.99 5.40 0.29
CA GLY A 100 -10.40 4.08 0.36
C GLY A 100 -9.45 3.76 -0.79
N THR A 101 -8.44 2.94 -0.49
CA THR A 101 -7.33 2.63 -1.41
C THR A 101 -7.81 2.03 -2.74
N TYR A 102 -8.78 1.09 -2.72
CA TYR A 102 -9.28 0.47 -3.95
C TYR A 102 -10.03 1.45 -4.85
N ASN A 103 -10.89 2.28 -4.26
CA ASN A 103 -11.60 3.34 -5.00
C ASN A 103 -10.63 4.36 -5.58
N ALA A 104 -9.60 4.75 -4.82
CA ALA A 104 -8.58 5.68 -5.27
C ALA A 104 -7.66 5.10 -6.37
N LEU A 105 -7.41 3.77 -6.37
CA LEU A 105 -6.59 3.10 -7.37
C LEU A 105 -7.34 2.80 -8.67
N LEU A 106 -8.59 2.33 -8.58
CA LEU A 106 -9.35 1.87 -9.75
C LEU A 106 -10.21 2.95 -10.40
N GLY A 107 -10.78 3.86 -9.61
CA GLY A 107 -11.76 4.83 -10.08
C GLY A 107 -13.01 4.20 -10.67
N GLU A 108 -13.69 4.94 -11.57
CA GLU A 108 -14.84 4.42 -12.32
C GLU A 108 -14.40 3.60 -13.52
N THR A 109 -14.98 2.41 -13.66
CA THR A 109 -14.81 1.55 -14.84
C THR A 109 -16.16 0.98 -15.26
N GLN A 110 -16.22 0.36 -16.44
CA GLN A 110 -17.43 -0.35 -16.90
C GLN A 110 -17.81 -1.55 -16.00
N TYR A 111 -16.90 -2.03 -15.15
CA TYR A 111 -17.08 -3.21 -14.28
C TYR A 111 -17.11 -2.88 -12.79
N TYR A 112 -16.82 -1.63 -12.40
CA TYR A 112 -16.70 -1.21 -11.01
C TYR A 112 -17.03 0.27 -10.87
N SER A 113 -17.88 0.61 -9.89
CA SER A 113 -18.26 1.99 -9.63
C SER A 113 -17.80 2.45 -8.24
N SER A 114 -16.64 3.11 -8.20
CA SER A 114 -16.11 3.82 -7.03
C SER A 114 -17.08 4.84 -6.39
N LYS A 115 -18.04 5.37 -7.16
CA LYS A 115 -19.07 6.32 -6.70
C LYS A 115 -20.18 5.64 -5.92
N ASN A 116 -20.50 4.39 -6.27
CA ASN A 116 -21.59 3.64 -5.67
C ASN A 116 -21.10 2.57 -4.67
N SER A 117 -19.82 2.23 -4.68
CA SER A 117 -19.20 1.31 -3.72
C SER A 117 -18.51 2.09 -2.60
N GLY A 118 -19.15 2.12 -1.43
CA GLY A 118 -18.56 2.67 -0.22
C GLY A 118 -17.29 1.92 0.21
N PHE A 119 -16.55 2.48 1.17
CA PHE A 119 -15.30 1.89 1.65
C PHE A 119 -15.47 0.39 2.02
N GLU A 120 -16.40 0.08 2.93
CA GLU A 120 -16.59 -1.28 3.45
C GLU A 120 -17.01 -2.26 2.35
N GLU A 121 -17.89 -1.82 1.43
CA GLU A 121 -18.35 -2.64 0.31
C GLU A 121 -17.21 -2.95 -0.66
N SER A 122 -16.40 -1.94 -1.00
CA SER A 122 -15.22 -2.13 -1.86
C SER A 122 -14.23 -3.08 -1.19
N HIS A 123 -13.92 -2.87 0.08
CA HIS A 123 -12.94 -3.66 0.81
C HIS A 123 -13.40 -5.12 0.94
N LEU A 124 -14.68 -5.34 1.23
CA LEU A 124 -15.28 -6.68 1.25
C LEU A 124 -15.23 -7.35 -0.13
N THR A 125 -15.59 -6.62 -1.19
CA THR A 125 -15.60 -7.13 -2.58
C THR A 125 -14.21 -7.59 -3.01
N PHE A 126 -13.18 -6.77 -2.79
CA PHE A 126 -11.80 -7.14 -3.15
C PHE A 126 -11.29 -8.28 -2.27
N LYS A 127 -11.55 -8.26 -0.97
CA LYS A 127 -11.14 -9.35 -0.07
C LYS A 127 -11.81 -10.68 -0.42
N GLN A 128 -13.07 -10.67 -0.83
CA GLN A 128 -13.81 -11.87 -1.25
C GLN A 128 -13.37 -12.38 -2.63
N SER A 129 -12.94 -11.47 -3.51
CA SER A 129 -12.45 -11.80 -4.85
C SER A 129 -11.00 -12.29 -4.83
N LEU A 130 -10.15 -11.71 -3.97
CA LEU A 130 -8.70 -11.94 -3.87
C LEU A 130 -8.37 -12.86 -2.68
N ARG A 131 -9.03 -14.03 -2.61
CA ARG A 131 -8.95 -14.94 -1.45
C ARG A 131 -7.55 -15.52 -1.19
N GLY A 132 -6.71 -15.59 -2.23
CA GLY A 132 -5.33 -16.08 -2.14
C GLY A 132 -4.37 -15.09 -1.48
N GLY A 133 -4.77 -13.82 -1.36
CA GLY A 133 -3.88 -12.70 -1.09
C GLY A 133 -3.86 -11.76 -2.29
N PHE A 134 -3.19 -10.61 -2.12
CA PHE A 134 -2.93 -9.67 -3.19
C PHE A 134 -1.47 -9.23 -3.07
N ALA A 135 -0.58 -10.07 -3.56
CA ALA A 135 0.86 -9.88 -3.45
C ALA A 135 1.31 -8.74 -4.36
N TRP A 136 2.35 -8.01 -3.95
CA TRP A 136 2.94 -6.92 -4.71
C TRP A 136 4.45 -7.11 -4.81
N GLU A 137 5.01 -6.84 -5.98
CA GLU A 137 6.44 -6.96 -6.23
C GLU A 137 6.98 -5.77 -7.01
N CYS A 138 8.09 -5.20 -6.53
CA CYS A 138 8.87 -4.26 -7.31
C CYS A 138 9.71 -5.05 -8.33
N LEU A 139 9.53 -4.75 -9.62
CA LEU A 139 10.25 -5.42 -10.70
C LEU A 139 11.56 -4.72 -11.06
N LYS A 140 11.55 -3.38 -11.03
CA LYS A 140 12.72 -2.57 -11.41
C LYS A 140 12.54 -1.13 -10.94
N VAL A 141 13.58 -0.53 -10.39
CA VAL A 141 13.66 0.93 -10.20
C VAL A 141 14.39 1.56 -11.39
N TYR A 142 13.82 2.64 -11.93
CA TYR A 142 14.35 3.40 -13.07
C TYR A 142 15.11 4.65 -12.64
N SER A 143 14.77 5.24 -11.49
CA SER A 143 15.40 6.46 -10.99
C SER A 143 15.45 6.48 -9.47
N GLY A 144 16.49 7.12 -8.92
CA GLY A 144 16.67 7.34 -7.49
C GLY A 144 16.07 8.67 -6.98
N PRO A 145 16.12 8.92 -5.67
CA PRO A 145 15.66 10.18 -5.09
C PRO A 145 16.28 11.42 -5.79
N PRO A 146 15.54 12.54 -5.90
CA PRO A 146 14.27 12.82 -5.22
C PRO A 146 13.02 12.25 -5.92
N VAL A 147 13.15 11.78 -7.17
CA VAL A 147 12.02 11.23 -7.94
C VAL A 147 12.28 9.78 -8.27
N VAL A 148 11.58 8.89 -7.58
CA VAL A 148 11.70 7.45 -7.80
C VAL A 148 10.60 6.98 -8.75
N ALA A 149 11.00 6.50 -9.92
CA ALA A 149 10.12 5.83 -10.88
C ALA A 149 10.46 4.34 -10.90
N PHE A 150 9.45 3.48 -10.90
CA PHE A 150 9.65 2.03 -10.84
C PHE A 150 8.53 1.27 -11.57
N LYS A 151 8.83 0.03 -11.95
CA LYS A 151 7.89 -0.95 -12.49
C LYS A 151 7.53 -1.95 -11.41
N TRP A 152 6.26 -2.36 -11.35
CA TRP A 152 5.75 -3.30 -10.37
C TRP A 152 4.71 -4.23 -10.99
N ARG A 153 4.33 -5.29 -10.26
CA ARG A 153 3.19 -6.16 -10.57
C ARG A 153 2.43 -6.56 -9.30
N HIS A 154 1.16 -6.89 -9.46
CA HIS A 154 0.28 -7.45 -8.43
C HIS A 154 -0.32 -8.77 -8.93
N TRP A 155 -0.63 -9.68 -8.00
CA TRP A 155 -1.38 -10.91 -8.27
C TRP A 155 -2.11 -11.40 -7.02
#